data_AF-A0AAD6B4D6-F1
#
_entry.id   AF-A0AAD6B4D6-F1
#
_cell.length_a   1.000
_cell.length_b   1.000
_cell.length_c   1.000
_cell.angle_alpha   90.00
_cell.angle_beta   90.00
_cell.angle_gamma   90.00
#
_symmetry.space_group_name_H-M   'P 1'
#
loop_
_entity.id
_entity.type
_entity.pdbx_description
1 polymer ?
#
loop_
_entity_poly.entity_id
_entity_poly.type
_entity_poly.pdbx_seq_one_letter_code
_entity_poly.pdbx_strand_id
1 'polypeptide(L)'
;MLWGCFSAKGPGRLIRVKERMNGAMYSEILSDNLLPSARALKIKRGWVFQHDNDPKHTTRATKEWLRKKHFKVLEWPSQSPDLNPIENLWRELKVRVAQRQPQNITALEEICMEEWAKIPATEEQAASHLCLKTEAAMSSAVDLKTKEEKDAELDRRIEALRKKNEALVKRYQEIEEDKKKAEQEGIAVTTQRKPRPHEPEADRRKTDKENFTVTVDLSKQTG
;
A
#
# COMPACT_ATOMS: atom_id res chain seq x y z
N MET A 1 7.68 2.48 20.45
CA MET A 1 7.67 1.40 19.44
C MET A 1 6.96 0.19 20.04
N LEU A 2 6.32 -0.67 19.24
CA LEU A 2 5.75 -1.93 19.71
C LEU A 2 6.57 -3.11 19.15
N TRP A 3 6.66 -4.18 19.91
CA TRP A 3 7.15 -5.48 19.44
C TRP A 3 6.04 -6.50 19.67
N GLY A 4 5.78 -7.35 18.68
CA GLY A 4 4.80 -8.42 18.77
C GLY A 4 5.25 -9.64 17.98
N CYS A 5 4.65 -10.78 18.29
CA CYS A 5 4.83 -12.02 17.55
C CYS A 5 3.48 -12.72 17.37
N PHE A 6 3.34 -13.56 16.37
CA PHE A 6 2.11 -14.33 16.15
C PHE A 6 2.44 -15.68 15.50
N SER A 7 1.43 -16.53 15.40
CA SER A 7 1.49 -17.77 14.62
C SER A 7 0.14 -18.03 13.95
N ALA A 8 0.02 -19.12 13.20
CA ALA A 8 -1.28 -19.62 12.70
C ALA A 8 -2.28 -19.99 13.81
N LYS A 9 -1.88 -19.95 15.09
CA LYS A 9 -2.77 -20.10 16.25
C LYS A 9 -3.21 -18.77 16.86
N GLY A 10 -2.81 -17.65 16.25
CA GLY A 10 -3.15 -16.31 16.68
C GLY A 10 -2.01 -15.50 17.27
N PRO A 11 -2.34 -14.32 17.80
CA PRO A 11 -1.38 -13.36 18.34
C PRO A 11 -0.68 -13.92 19.59
N GLY A 12 0.64 -13.75 19.62
CA GLY A 12 1.45 -13.88 20.83
C GLY A 12 1.44 -12.59 21.65
N ARG A 13 2.43 -12.42 22.52
CA ARG A 13 2.57 -11.21 23.33
C ARG A 13 2.88 -9.99 22.46
N LEU A 14 2.29 -8.86 22.84
CA LEU A 14 2.58 -7.52 22.34
C LEU A 14 3.16 -6.70 23.50
N ILE A 15 4.28 -6.00 23.27
CA ILE A 15 4.92 -5.15 24.27
C ILE A 15 5.26 -3.78 23.70
N ARG A 16 5.27 -2.76 24.58
CA ARG A 16 5.84 -1.46 24.27
C ARG A 16 7.33 -1.44 24.58
N VAL A 17 8.11 -1.08 23.56
CA VAL A 17 9.53 -0.79 23.68
C VAL A 17 9.70 0.72 23.79
N LYS A 18 10.11 1.18 24.98
CA LYS A 18 10.25 2.59 25.32
C LYS A 18 11.49 3.23 24.70
N GLU A 19 12.56 2.46 24.55
CA GLU A 19 13.85 2.93 24.04
C GLU A 19 14.12 2.44 22.60
N ARG A 20 15.20 2.93 22.02
CA ARG A 20 15.68 2.43 20.72
C ARG A 20 16.24 1.01 20.91
N MET A 21 15.57 0.03 20.30
CA MET A 21 15.98 -1.37 20.39
C MET A 21 17.33 -1.61 19.72
N ASN A 22 18.24 -2.27 20.45
CA ASN A 22 19.49 -2.82 19.93
C ASN A 22 19.44 -4.37 19.91
N GLY A 23 20.51 -5.02 19.42
CA GLY A 23 20.56 -6.48 19.30
C GLY A 23 20.53 -7.25 20.64
N ALA A 24 21.06 -6.67 21.72
CA ALA A 24 21.02 -7.27 23.06
C ALA A 24 19.59 -7.22 23.63
N MET A 25 18.97 -6.04 23.61
CA MET A 25 17.57 -5.86 24.01
C MET A 25 16.63 -6.73 23.17
N TYR A 26 16.89 -6.88 21.87
CA TYR A 26 16.11 -7.76 21.02
C TYR A 26 16.17 -9.21 21.50
N SER A 27 17.36 -9.70 21.86
CA SER A 27 17.55 -11.06 22.37
C SER A 27 16.80 -11.29 23.70
N GLU A 28 16.79 -10.29 24.59
CA GLU A 28 16.00 -10.30 25.82
C GLU A 28 14.50 -10.33 25.53
N ILE A 29 14.03 -9.47 24.61
CA ILE A 29 12.63 -9.46 24.17
C ILE A 29 12.20 -10.82 23.64
N LEU A 30 13.04 -11.49 22.83
CA LEU A 30 12.76 -12.85 22.36
C LEU A 30 12.66 -13.85 23.53
N SER A 31 13.58 -13.77 24.50
CA SER A 31 13.55 -14.62 25.69
C SER A 31 12.26 -14.47 26.49
N ASP A 32 11.89 -13.23 26.76
CA ASP A 32 10.85 -12.88 27.74
C ASP A 32 9.45 -12.87 27.12
N ASN A 33 9.35 -12.82 25.80
CA ASN A 33 8.07 -12.68 25.11
C ASN A 33 7.83 -13.75 24.06
N LEU A 34 8.79 -14.06 23.18
CA LEU A 34 8.56 -15.04 22.12
C LEU A 34 8.41 -16.45 22.68
N LEU A 35 9.34 -16.90 23.55
CA LEU A 35 9.30 -18.25 24.11
C LEU A 35 8.05 -18.48 24.99
N PRO A 36 7.65 -17.55 25.88
CA PRO A 36 6.37 -17.66 26.58
C PRO A 36 5.16 -17.66 25.63
N SER A 37 5.18 -16.88 24.55
CA SER A 37 4.09 -16.86 23.57
C SER A 37 3.97 -18.22 22.87
N ALA A 38 5.08 -18.82 22.45
CA ALA A 38 5.06 -20.15 21.83
C ALA A 38 4.49 -21.22 22.77
N ARG A 39 4.80 -21.13 24.09
CA ARG A 39 4.21 -22.01 25.11
C ARG A 39 2.71 -21.76 25.31
N ALA A 40 2.31 -20.50 25.44
CA ALA A 40 0.90 -20.12 25.64
C ALA A 40 0.02 -20.55 24.46
N LEU A 41 0.52 -20.39 23.23
CA LEU A 41 -0.14 -20.82 22.00
C LEU A 41 -0.03 -22.35 21.77
N LYS A 42 0.64 -23.10 22.65
CA LYS A 42 0.84 -24.54 22.55
C LYS A 42 1.43 -24.92 21.17
N ILE A 43 2.41 -24.16 20.69
CA ILE A 43 3.06 -24.44 19.40
C ILE A 43 3.80 -25.78 19.51
N LYS A 44 3.58 -26.67 18.54
CA LYS A 44 4.23 -27.99 18.53
C LYS A 44 5.75 -27.82 18.39
N ARG A 45 6.50 -28.83 18.84
CA ARG A 45 7.96 -28.89 18.64
C ARG A 45 8.29 -28.79 17.15
N GLY A 46 9.47 -28.24 16.84
CA GLY A 46 9.95 -28.10 15.46
C GLY A 46 9.44 -26.86 14.72
N TRP A 47 8.86 -25.89 15.43
CA TRP A 47 8.48 -24.60 14.85
C TRP A 47 9.71 -23.85 14.31
N VAL A 48 9.46 -23.05 13.28
CA VAL A 48 10.46 -22.20 12.63
C VAL A 48 10.18 -20.76 13.05
N PHE A 49 11.23 -20.07 13.47
CA PHE A 49 11.18 -18.65 13.79
C PHE A 49 11.47 -17.81 12.55
N GLN A 50 10.61 -16.84 12.26
CA GLN A 50 10.80 -15.90 11.16
C GLN A 50 10.93 -14.49 11.73
N HIS A 51 11.87 -13.73 11.18
CA HIS A 51 12.08 -12.30 11.41
C HIS A 51 12.70 -11.67 10.16
N ASP A 52 12.62 -10.34 10.03
CA ASP A 52 13.25 -9.62 8.92
C ASP A 52 14.77 -9.45 9.11
N ASN A 53 15.42 -8.95 8.06
CA ASN A 53 16.86 -8.69 8.03
C ASN A 53 17.25 -7.31 8.61
N ASP A 54 16.45 -6.72 9.51
CA ASP A 54 16.83 -5.47 10.16
C ASP A 54 18.23 -5.62 10.82
N PRO A 55 19.12 -4.61 10.71
CA PRO A 55 20.43 -4.64 11.33
C PRO A 55 20.45 -5.11 12.78
N LYS A 56 19.42 -4.79 13.58
CA LYS A 56 19.33 -5.21 14.99
C LYS A 56 19.08 -6.72 15.17
N HIS A 57 18.45 -7.36 14.19
CA HIS A 57 18.17 -8.80 14.17
C HIS A 57 19.35 -9.61 13.63
N THR A 58 20.16 -8.99 12.78
CA THR A 58 21.26 -9.65 12.05
C THR A 58 22.63 -9.46 12.69
N THR A 59 22.70 -8.78 13.85
CA THR A 59 23.94 -8.63 14.62
C THR A 59 24.56 -9.98 14.98
N ARG A 60 25.89 -10.03 15.13
CA ARG A 60 26.60 -11.25 15.56
C ARG A 60 26.08 -11.76 16.90
N ALA A 61 25.85 -10.86 17.86
CA ALA A 61 25.33 -11.20 19.18
C ALA A 61 23.95 -11.88 19.10
N THR A 62 23.03 -11.34 18.30
CA THR A 62 21.69 -11.93 18.10
C THR A 62 21.77 -13.30 17.43
N LYS A 63 22.59 -13.45 16.38
CA LYS A 63 22.80 -14.73 15.69
C LYS A 63 23.38 -15.80 16.63
N GLU A 64 24.37 -15.45 17.44
CA GLU A 64 24.96 -16.34 18.43
C GLU A 64 23.95 -16.74 19.52
N TRP A 65 23.14 -15.80 20.00
CA TRP A 65 22.10 -16.07 20.99
C TRP A 65 21.03 -17.03 20.44
N LEU A 66 20.55 -16.79 19.22
CA LEU A 66 19.58 -17.67 18.54
C LEU A 66 20.12 -19.09 18.38
N ARG A 67 21.38 -19.22 17.98
CA ARG A 67 22.08 -20.51 17.88
C ARG A 67 22.17 -21.20 19.25
N LYS A 68 22.58 -20.48 20.30
CA LYS A 68 22.70 -21.02 21.67
C LYS A 68 21.35 -21.48 22.24
N LYS A 69 20.26 -20.82 21.86
CA LYS A 69 18.89 -21.18 22.24
C LYS A 69 18.24 -22.22 21.32
N HIS A 70 18.98 -22.75 20.34
CA HIS A 70 18.54 -23.76 19.38
C HIS A 70 17.31 -23.36 18.57
N PHE A 71 17.22 -22.08 18.20
CA PHE A 71 16.17 -21.60 17.30
C PHE A 71 16.43 -22.10 15.87
N LYS A 72 15.41 -22.69 15.24
CA LYS A 72 15.39 -22.88 13.79
C LYS A 72 14.89 -21.60 13.15
N VAL A 73 15.79 -20.79 12.59
CA VAL A 73 15.46 -19.51 11.97
C VAL A 73 15.21 -19.72 10.48
N LEU A 74 14.13 -19.15 9.96
CA LEU A 74 13.84 -19.10 8.52
C LEU A 74 14.80 -18.12 7.86
N GLU A 75 15.48 -18.56 6.80
CA GLU A 75 16.24 -17.66 5.95
C GLU A 75 15.30 -16.71 5.22
N TRP A 76 15.52 -15.41 5.36
CA TRP A 76 14.65 -14.38 4.81
C TRP A 76 15.36 -13.59 3.70
N PRO A 77 14.74 -13.40 2.52
CA PRO A 77 15.33 -12.57 1.48
C PRO A 77 15.38 -11.10 1.91
N SER A 78 16.47 -10.41 1.54
CA SER A 78 16.61 -8.97 1.77
C SER A 78 15.54 -8.18 1.01
N GLN A 79 15.13 -7.03 1.57
CA GLN A 79 14.17 -6.11 0.93
C GLN A 79 12.80 -6.74 0.58
N SER A 80 12.32 -7.69 1.38
CA SER A 80 11.01 -8.31 1.20
C SER A 80 10.10 -8.12 2.43
N PRO A 81 9.74 -6.87 2.80
CA PRO A 81 8.80 -6.62 3.88
C PRO A 81 7.39 -7.14 3.55
N ASP A 82 6.98 -7.11 2.28
CA ASP A 82 5.65 -7.54 1.83
C ASP A 82 5.40 -9.03 2.03
N LEU A 83 6.47 -9.84 2.13
CA LEU A 83 6.36 -11.26 2.40
C LEU A 83 6.13 -11.54 3.89
N ASN A 84 6.36 -10.58 4.77
CA ASN A 84 6.28 -10.79 6.21
C ASN A 84 4.82 -10.73 6.68
N PRO A 85 4.20 -11.86 7.07
CA PRO A 85 2.77 -11.89 7.33
C PRO A 85 2.37 -11.08 8.57
N ILE A 86 3.31 -10.71 9.45
CA ILE A 86 3.03 -9.84 10.58
C ILE A 86 2.68 -8.40 10.15
N GLU A 87 3.10 -7.96 8.96
CA GLU A 87 2.76 -6.63 8.43
C GLU A 87 1.25 -6.50 8.17
N ASN A 88 0.59 -7.59 7.80
CA ASN A 88 -0.86 -7.64 7.65
C ASN A 88 -1.55 -7.46 9.02
N LEU A 89 -1.02 -8.07 10.07
CA LEU A 89 -1.52 -7.89 11.44
C LEU A 89 -1.29 -6.46 11.93
N TRP A 90 -0.14 -5.86 11.64
CA TRP A 90 0.11 -4.46 11.97
C TRP A 90 -0.85 -3.51 11.26
N ARG A 91 -1.20 -3.80 10.00
CA ARG A 91 -2.21 -3.03 9.26
C ARG A 91 -3.58 -3.12 9.93
N GLU A 92 -4.05 -4.33 10.24
CA GLU A 92 -5.33 -4.53 10.92
C GLU A 92 -5.35 -3.86 12.31
N LEU A 93 -4.26 -3.98 13.08
CA LEU A 93 -4.16 -3.31 14.38
C LEU A 93 -4.28 -1.79 14.23
N LYS A 94 -3.57 -1.18 13.27
CA LYS A 94 -3.67 0.26 13.01
C LYS A 94 -5.09 0.70 12.69
N VAL A 95 -5.82 -0.08 11.87
CA VAL A 95 -7.22 0.20 11.54
C VAL A 95 -8.10 0.17 12.79
N ARG A 96 -7.99 -0.87 13.62
CA ARG A 96 -8.77 -1.01 14.87
C ARG A 96 -8.46 0.09 15.89
N VAL A 97 -7.18 0.42 16.06
CA VAL A 97 -6.73 1.48 16.96
C VAL A 97 -7.25 2.84 16.48
N ALA A 98 -7.21 3.12 15.18
CA ALA A 98 -7.70 4.37 14.61
C ALA A 98 -9.20 4.58 14.86
N GLN A 99 -10.00 3.52 14.78
CA GLN A 99 -11.45 3.57 15.07
C GLN A 99 -11.74 4.00 16.51
N ARG A 100 -10.84 3.71 17.46
CA ARG A 100 -11.01 4.04 18.88
C ARG A 100 -10.48 5.42 19.27
N GLN A 101 -9.80 6.13 18.36
CA GLN A 101 -9.34 7.51 18.54
C GLN A 101 -8.66 7.76 19.89
N PRO A 102 -7.53 7.07 20.19
CA PRO A 102 -6.80 7.27 21.45
C PRO A 102 -6.34 8.72 21.61
N GLN A 103 -6.55 9.30 22.80
CA GLN A 103 -6.28 10.72 23.08
C GLN A 103 -4.89 10.98 23.67
N ASN A 104 -4.20 9.94 24.14
CA ASN A 104 -2.87 10.04 24.71
C ASN A 104 -2.09 8.73 24.53
N ILE A 105 -0.79 8.75 24.84
CA ILE A 105 0.10 7.60 24.62
C ILE A 105 -0.28 6.39 25.50
N THR A 106 -0.76 6.62 26.72
CA THR A 106 -1.19 5.54 27.63
C THR A 106 -2.43 4.84 27.07
N ALA A 107 -3.45 5.62 26.70
CA ALA A 107 -4.66 5.10 26.06
C ALA A 107 -4.33 4.39 24.74
N LEU A 108 -3.40 4.93 23.94
CA LEU A 108 -2.94 4.29 22.71
C LEU A 108 -2.32 2.91 22.99
N GLU A 109 -1.46 2.81 24.00
CA GLU A 109 -0.82 1.56 24.40
C GLU A 109 -1.85 0.52 24.86
N GLU A 110 -2.76 0.90 25.75
CA GLU A 110 -3.83 0.04 26.26
C GLU A 110 -4.73 -0.46 25.12
N ILE A 111 -5.18 0.45 24.25
CA ILE A 111 -6.00 0.12 23.08
C ILE A 111 -5.26 -0.84 22.14
N CYS A 112 -3.95 -0.64 21.93
CA CYS A 112 -3.16 -1.56 21.10
C CYS A 112 -3.13 -2.98 21.71
N MET A 113 -2.95 -3.10 23.03
CA MET A 113 -2.94 -4.40 23.71
C MET A 113 -4.32 -5.08 23.64
N GLU A 114 -5.39 -4.34 23.87
CA GLU A 114 -6.76 -4.84 23.79
C GLU A 114 -7.13 -5.29 22.37
N GLU A 115 -6.86 -4.47 21.36
CA GLU A 115 -7.22 -4.79 19.98
C GLU A 115 -6.36 -5.92 19.40
N TRP A 116 -5.09 -6.01 19.79
CA TRP A 116 -4.20 -7.11 19.44
C TRP A 116 -4.72 -8.45 19.94
N ALA A 117 -5.18 -8.51 21.20
CA ALA A 117 -5.75 -9.72 21.77
C ALA A 117 -7.05 -10.18 21.07
N LYS A 118 -7.75 -9.26 20.40
CA LYS A 118 -8.97 -9.54 19.62
C LYS A 118 -8.70 -9.93 18.17
N ILE A 119 -7.44 -10.00 17.71
CA ILE A 119 -7.14 -10.45 16.34
C ILE A 119 -7.39 -11.96 16.28
N PRO A 120 -8.31 -12.43 15.41
CA PRO A 120 -8.66 -13.85 15.35
C PRO A 120 -7.48 -14.69 14.86
N ALA A 121 -7.45 -15.95 15.28
CA ALA A 121 -6.36 -16.88 15.05
C ALA A 121 -6.25 -17.43 13.62
N THR A 122 -7.08 -16.99 12.66
CA THR A 122 -7.22 -17.67 11.36
C THR A 122 -7.36 -16.70 10.18
N GLU A 123 -6.67 -17.02 9.07
CA GLU A 123 -6.71 -16.29 7.79
C GLU A 123 -8.14 -16.18 7.23
N GLU A 124 -8.98 -17.20 7.41
CA GLU A 124 -10.36 -17.22 6.92
C GLU A 124 -11.28 -16.21 7.63
N GLN A 125 -11.05 -15.92 8.91
CA GLN A 125 -11.84 -14.93 9.66
C GLN A 125 -11.32 -13.50 9.49
N ALA A 126 -10.03 -13.33 9.19
CA ALA A 126 -9.48 -12.03 8.80
C ALA A 126 -10.04 -11.57 7.44
N ALA A 127 -10.24 -12.48 6.49
CA ALA A 127 -10.91 -12.19 5.22
C ALA A 127 -12.39 -11.84 5.42
N SER A 128 -13.13 -12.58 6.28
CA SER A 128 -14.53 -12.25 6.60
C SER A 128 -14.67 -10.92 7.33
N HIS A 129 -13.75 -10.59 8.24
CA HIS A 129 -13.79 -9.33 8.98
C HIS A 129 -13.35 -8.13 8.13
N LEU A 130 -12.41 -8.32 7.19
CA LEU A 130 -12.06 -7.31 6.19
C LEU A 130 -13.24 -7.04 5.25
N CYS A 131 -13.94 -8.08 4.79
CA CYS A 131 -15.12 -7.98 3.93
C CYS A 131 -16.30 -7.26 4.62
N LEU A 132 -16.64 -7.67 5.85
CA LEU A 132 -17.75 -7.07 6.62
C LEU A 132 -17.43 -5.63 7.08
N LYS A 133 -16.16 -5.32 7.37
CA LYS A 133 -15.75 -3.95 7.73
C LYS A 133 -15.75 -3.00 6.54
N THR A 134 -15.42 -3.46 5.33
CA THR A 134 -15.60 -2.64 4.12
C THR A 134 -17.06 -2.30 3.89
N GLU A 135 -17.98 -3.21 4.15
CA GLU A 135 -19.42 -2.96 4.00
C GLU A 135 -19.93 -1.92 5.01
N ALA A 136 -19.54 -2.05 6.29
CA ALA A 136 -19.96 -1.11 7.34
C ALA A 136 -19.32 0.28 7.20
N ALA A 137 -18.04 0.37 6.83
CA ALA A 137 -17.32 1.64 6.65
C ALA A 137 -17.71 2.37 5.35
N MET A 138 -18.11 1.65 4.30
CA MET A 138 -18.69 2.25 3.10
C MET A 138 -20.11 2.77 3.32
N SER A 139 -20.84 2.24 4.31
CA SER A 139 -22.20 2.70 4.62
C SER A 139 -22.24 4.01 5.43
N SER A 140 -21.17 4.37 6.14
CA SER A 140 -21.17 5.55 7.03
C SER A 140 -20.40 6.75 6.48
N ALA A 141 -19.72 6.61 5.35
CA ALA A 141 -18.98 7.68 4.73
C ALA A 141 -19.45 7.86 3.28
N VAL A 142 -19.90 9.08 3.01
CA VAL A 142 -20.07 9.74 1.72
C VAL A 142 -21.44 9.59 1.03
N ASP A 143 -22.04 10.75 0.75
CA ASP A 143 -22.88 11.00 -0.43
C ASP A 143 -22.15 10.49 -1.69
N LEU A 144 -22.35 9.22 -2.05
CA LEU A 144 -21.75 8.60 -3.21
C LEU A 144 -22.80 7.73 -3.88
N LYS A 145 -23.05 8.08 -5.15
CA LYS A 145 -23.67 7.20 -6.12
C LYS A 145 -23.18 5.77 -5.94
N THR A 146 -24.13 4.85 -5.89
CA THR A 146 -23.94 3.43 -5.65
C THR A 146 -22.89 2.86 -6.61
N LYS A 147 -22.22 1.77 -6.20
CA LYS A 147 -21.23 1.08 -7.05
C LYS A 147 -21.77 0.82 -8.46
N GLU A 148 -23.05 0.45 -8.56
CA GLU A 148 -23.76 0.21 -9.81
C GLU A 148 -23.88 1.48 -10.69
N GLU A 149 -24.10 2.65 -10.09
CA GLU A 149 -24.17 3.91 -10.84
C GLU A 149 -22.79 4.35 -11.37
N LYS A 150 -21.71 4.05 -10.65
CA LYS A 150 -20.34 4.31 -11.12
C LYS A 150 -19.95 3.34 -12.24
N ASP A 151 -20.33 2.08 -12.11
CA ASP A 151 -20.10 1.05 -13.14
C ASP A 151 -20.90 1.40 -14.41
N ALA A 152 -22.17 1.83 -14.28
CA ALA A 152 -22.98 2.28 -15.40
C ALA A 152 -22.44 3.56 -16.08
N GLU A 153 -21.87 4.49 -15.30
CA GLU A 153 -21.23 5.69 -15.85
C GLU A 153 -19.96 5.35 -16.63
N LEU A 154 -19.17 4.38 -16.14
CA LEU A 154 -17.99 3.87 -16.86
C LEU A 154 -18.40 3.20 -18.17
N ASP A 155 -19.44 2.37 -18.16
CA ASP A 155 -19.95 1.70 -19.36
C ASP A 155 -20.44 2.70 -20.41
N ARG A 156 -21.18 3.73 -20.01
CA ARG A 156 -21.57 4.84 -20.92
C ARG A 156 -20.36 5.53 -21.54
N ARG A 157 -19.30 5.71 -20.76
CA ARG A 157 -18.07 6.37 -21.23
C ARG A 157 -17.31 5.50 -22.22
N ILE A 158 -17.28 4.18 -21.99
CA ILE A 158 -16.71 3.19 -22.92
C ILE A 158 -17.48 3.21 -24.25
N GLU A 159 -18.81 3.20 -24.21
CA GLU A 159 -19.64 3.18 -25.42
C GLU A 159 -19.53 4.49 -26.21
N ALA A 160 -19.51 5.64 -25.53
CA ALA A 160 -19.27 6.93 -26.16
C ALA A 160 -17.90 7.00 -26.86
N LEU A 161 -16.86 6.42 -26.24
CA LEU A 161 -15.54 6.33 -26.85
C LEU A 161 -15.52 5.39 -28.06
N ARG A 162 -16.21 4.25 -28.00
CA ARG A 162 -16.35 3.34 -29.15
C ARG A 162 -17.01 4.03 -30.34
N LYS A 163 -18.09 4.78 -30.11
CA LYS A 163 -18.78 5.54 -31.16
C LYS A 163 -17.91 6.65 -31.76
N LYS A 164 -17.12 7.35 -30.93
CA LYS A 164 -16.14 8.34 -31.40
C LYS A 164 -15.04 7.71 -32.25
N ASN A 165 -14.53 6.55 -31.83
CA ASN A 165 -13.51 5.82 -32.58
C ASN A 165 -14.05 5.32 -33.93
N GLU A 166 -15.29 4.83 -33.96
CA GLU A 166 -15.93 4.43 -35.21
C GLU A 166 -16.10 5.61 -36.18
N ALA A 167 -16.53 6.76 -35.68
CA ALA A 167 -16.65 7.98 -36.49
C ALA A 167 -15.29 8.47 -37.03
N LEU A 168 -14.22 8.34 -36.24
CA LEU A 168 -12.86 8.64 -36.69
C LEU A 168 -12.44 7.71 -37.82
N VAL A 169 -12.67 6.40 -37.69
CA VAL A 169 -12.35 5.42 -38.75
C VAL A 169 -13.08 5.73 -40.05
N LYS A 170 -14.37 6.10 -39.97
CA LYS A 170 -15.15 6.51 -41.16
C LYS A 170 -14.60 7.78 -41.80
N ARG A 171 -14.27 8.80 -41.00
CA ARG A 171 -13.62 10.03 -41.47
C ARG A 171 -12.29 9.74 -42.18
N TYR A 172 -11.49 8.81 -41.66
CA TYR A 172 -10.25 8.41 -42.31
C TYR A 172 -10.47 7.74 -43.67
N GLN A 173 -11.49 6.89 -43.78
CA GLN A 173 -11.87 6.25 -45.05
C GLN A 173 -12.35 7.28 -46.07
N GLU A 174 -13.22 8.21 -45.66
CA GLU A 174 -13.67 9.32 -46.52
C GLU A 174 -12.50 10.18 -47.02
N ILE A 175 -11.55 10.51 -46.14
CA ILE A 175 -10.35 11.28 -46.53
C ILE A 175 -9.50 10.52 -47.55
N GLU A 176 -9.33 9.21 -47.39
CA GLU A 176 -8.57 8.39 -48.34
C GLU A 176 -9.31 8.22 -49.68
N GLU A 177 -10.64 8.12 -49.67
CA GLU A 177 -11.46 8.09 -50.88
C GLU A 177 -11.42 9.42 -51.62
N ASP A 178 -11.58 10.54 -50.91
CA ASP A 178 -11.47 11.89 -51.46
C ASP A 178 -10.09 12.14 -52.06
N LYS A 179 -9.03 11.68 -51.38
CA LYS A 179 -7.65 11.77 -51.86
C LYS A 179 -7.44 10.96 -53.15
N LYS A 180 -7.93 9.72 -53.18
CA LYS A 180 -7.86 8.86 -54.38
C LYS A 180 -8.66 9.43 -55.54
N LYS A 181 -9.82 10.04 -55.26
CA LYS A 181 -10.66 10.71 -56.24
C LYS A 181 -10.00 11.97 -56.78
N ALA A 182 -9.38 12.80 -55.94
CA ALA A 182 -8.61 13.96 -56.35
C ALA A 182 -7.37 13.59 -57.20
N GLU A 183 -6.70 12.47 -56.88
CA GLU A 183 -5.61 11.91 -57.69
C GLU A 183 -6.09 11.42 -59.07
N GLN A 184 -7.29 10.83 -59.15
CA GLN A 184 -7.90 10.37 -60.41
C GLN A 184 -8.49 11.51 -61.26
N GLU A 185 -9.00 12.57 -60.63
CA GLU A 185 -9.56 13.76 -61.28
C GLU A 185 -8.47 14.77 -61.70
N GLY A 186 -7.19 14.47 -61.43
CA GLY A 186 -6.04 15.22 -61.96
C GLY A 186 -5.84 16.62 -61.37
N ILE A 187 -6.49 16.95 -60.25
CA ILE A 187 -6.31 18.23 -59.56
C ILE A 187 -5.12 18.12 -58.59
N ALA A 188 -3.93 18.42 -59.09
CA ALA A 188 -2.72 18.48 -58.28
C ALA A 188 -2.80 19.63 -57.24
N VAL A 189 -3.04 19.30 -55.97
CA VAL A 189 -2.66 20.20 -54.87
C VAL A 189 -1.18 19.96 -54.55
N THR A 190 -0.33 20.78 -55.16
CA THR A 190 1.04 20.91 -54.73
C THR A 190 1.08 21.70 -53.42
N THR A 191 1.66 21.13 -52.37
CA THR A 191 2.48 21.86 -51.40
C THR A 191 3.36 20.85 -50.68
N GLN A 192 4.67 20.89 -50.95
CA GLN A 192 5.66 20.16 -50.16
C GLN A 192 5.59 20.61 -48.69
N ARG A 193 5.22 19.70 -47.78
CA ARG A 193 5.57 19.83 -46.37
C ARG A 193 6.82 18.99 -46.10
N LYS A 194 7.89 19.68 -45.71
CA LYS A 194 9.16 19.13 -45.21
C LYS A 194 8.89 17.99 -44.20
N PRO A 195 9.61 16.86 -44.24
CA PRO A 195 9.52 15.84 -43.19
C PRO A 195 9.97 16.48 -41.87
N ARG A 196 9.12 16.41 -40.84
CA ARG A 196 9.53 16.75 -39.48
C ARG A 196 10.41 15.59 -38.96
N PRO A 197 11.59 15.85 -38.36
CA PRO A 197 12.44 14.78 -37.85
C PRO A 197 11.73 14.00 -36.76
N HIS A 198 11.98 12.69 -36.73
CA HIS A 198 11.56 11.79 -35.67
C HIS A 198 12.33 12.14 -34.38
N GLU A 199 11.69 12.83 -33.43
CA GLU A 199 12.17 12.87 -32.04
C GLU A 199 11.73 11.59 -31.32
N PRO A 200 12.64 10.86 -30.65
CA PRO A 200 12.28 9.69 -29.87
C PRO A 200 11.40 10.09 -28.69
N GLU A 201 10.38 9.27 -28.45
CA GLU A 201 9.44 9.39 -27.35
C GLU A 201 10.15 9.09 -26.02
N ALA A 202 10.78 10.10 -25.45
CA ALA A 202 11.25 10.09 -24.08
C ALA A 202 10.84 11.41 -23.41
N ASP A 203 10.02 11.26 -22.38
CA ASP A 203 9.84 12.22 -21.30
C ASP A 203 8.98 13.47 -21.60
N ARG A 204 7.66 13.26 -21.65
CA ARG A 204 6.69 14.32 -21.31
C ARG A 204 5.80 13.89 -20.15
N ARG A 205 6.43 13.63 -19.00
CA ARG A 205 5.80 13.79 -17.67
C ARG A 205 6.71 14.64 -16.81
N LYS A 206 6.51 15.96 -16.86
CA LYS A 206 6.69 16.94 -15.76
C LYS A 206 7.00 18.29 -16.38
N THR A 207 6.02 19.19 -16.34
CA THR A 207 6.18 20.59 -15.93
C THR A 207 4.81 21.21 -16.12
N ASP A 208 4.03 21.21 -15.05
CA ASP A 208 3.07 22.25 -14.68
C ASP A 208 2.76 22.02 -13.19
N LYS A 209 3.83 22.08 -12.40
CA LYS A 209 3.78 22.48 -10.99
C LYS A 209 4.60 23.76 -10.93
N GLU A 210 4.05 24.83 -11.49
CA GLU A 210 4.54 26.17 -11.15
C GLU A 210 4.05 26.52 -9.76
N ASN A 211 5.04 26.89 -8.96
CA ASN A 211 4.94 27.23 -7.56
C ASN A 211 4.12 28.51 -7.39
N PHE A 212 2.94 28.41 -6.78
CA PHE A 212 2.28 29.58 -6.22
C PHE A 212 2.98 29.94 -4.91
N THR A 213 3.97 30.83 -5.00
CA THR A 213 4.65 31.40 -3.84
C THR A 213 3.97 32.72 -3.53
N VAL A 214 3.23 32.78 -2.41
CA VAL A 214 2.55 33.99 -1.93
C VAL A 214 3.51 34.74 -1.03
N THR A 215 3.97 35.91 -1.47
CA THR A 215 4.72 36.87 -0.64
C THR A 215 3.75 37.95 -0.17
N VAL A 216 3.52 38.01 1.14
CA VAL A 216 2.77 39.07 1.82
C VAL A 216 3.74 40.19 2.13
N ASP A 217 3.49 41.39 1.58
CA ASP A 217 4.26 42.59 1.92
C ASP A 217 3.62 43.29 3.14
N LEU A 218 4.36 43.31 4.24
CA LEU A 218 4.05 44.05 5.45
C LEU A 218 4.87 45.34 5.44
N SER A 219 4.18 46.47 5.56
CA SER A 219 4.67 47.80 5.95
C SER A 219 5.23 48.73 4.87
N LYS A 220 4.37 49.69 4.47
CA LYS A 220 4.71 51.10 4.65
C LYS A 220 3.61 51.80 5.45
N GLN A 221 3.94 52.18 6.69
CA GLN A 221 3.42 53.38 7.34
C GLN A 221 3.73 54.58 6.41
N THR A 222 3.01 55.68 6.30
CA THR A 222 2.24 56.50 7.25
C THR A 222 1.26 57.38 6.46
N GLY A 223 0.10 57.65 7.05
CA GLY A 223 -0.64 58.89 6.95
C GLY A 223 -1.37 59.06 8.27
#